data_AF-A0A259LIQ1-F1
#
_entry.id   AF-A0A259LIQ1-F1
#
_cell.length_a   1.000
_cell.length_b   1.000
_cell.length_c   1.000
_cell.angle_alpha   90.00
_cell.angle_beta   90.00
_cell.angle_gamma   90.00
#
_symmetry.space_group_name_H-M   'P 1'
#
loop_
_entity.id
_entity.type
_entity.pdbx_description
1 polymer ?
#
loop_
_entity_poly.entity_id
_entity_poly.type
_entity_poly.pdbx_seq_one_letter_code
_entity_poly.pdbx_strand_id
1 'polypeptide(L)'
;MEAWPQIPDDVVAWFRGVFAEANRSVCERLVNVPNVRETSLDDGFVEALIPDTAPRLLPSGAIVQVDTHNIGGLRRLGAPHWDLPFRGRWETADIAVLVFVYRRETLIAKKIGLLQSKRLYPDNNDIEDDDEASFLFGMNAFIRRDGSQAIGALHRNFTFDNTCIYGAIHAGSNQISAIDKFNTDFGKAIYYLLYNPHQLPFSVAYPLQCRTQIDQPVVGCRVFDADQVHRALAGLGEGESPTIDLINREGAASNWRLETWAADLLLTCQVGQQFDDSRDGQVRYLIERRSGPIGAALAASITLAEE
;
A
#
# COMPACT_ATOMS: atom_id res chain seq x y z
N MET A 1 0.54 -6.79 -27.13
CA MET A 1 -0.44 -6.99 -26.04
C MET A 1 -1.82 -6.84 -26.63
N GLU A 2 -2.74 -7.72 -26.22
CA GLU A 2 -4.13 -7.64 -26.61
C GLU A 2 -4.80 -6.42 -25.98
N ALA A 3 -5.94 -5.98 -26.53
CA ALA A 3 -6.70 -4.90 -25.94
C ALA A 3 -7.25 -5.34 -24.57
N TRP A 4 -7.22 -4.45 -23.58
CA TRP A 4 -7.80 -4.77 -22.27
C TRP A 4 -9.31 -5.02 -22.41
N PRO A 5 -9.85 -6.12 -21.86
CA PRO A 5 -11.27 -6.42 -21.96
C PRO A 5 -12.09 -5.36 -21.21
N GLN A 6 -13.29 -5.08 -21.75
CA GLN A 6 -14.23 -4.20 -21.06
C GLN A 6 -14.72 -4.88 -19.78
N ILE A 7 -14.51 -4.22 -18.64
CA ILE A 7 -14.97 -4.69 -17.34
C ILE A 7 -16.39 -4.16 -17.10
N PRO A 8 -17.36 -5.02 -16.72
CA PRO A 8 -18.72 -4.59 -16.38
C PRO A 8 -18.77 -3.56 -15.23
N ASP A 9 -19.72 -2.64 -15.29
CA ASP A 9 -19.85 -1.55 -14.30
C ASP A 9 -20.13 -2.07 -12.88
N ASP A 10 -20.84 -3.19 -12.75
CA ASP A 10 -21.13 -3.81 -11.46
C ASP A 10 -19.89 -4.49 -10.84
N VAL A 11 -18.99 -5.02 -11.67
CA VAL A 11 -17.65 -5.48 -11.24
C VAL A 11 -16.85 -4.31 -10.70
N VAL A 12 -16.80 -3.19 -11.43
CA VAL A 12 -16.12 -1.96 -10.98
C VAL A 12 -16.74 -1.45 -9.67
N ALA A 13 -18.06 -1.40 -9.57
CA ALA A 13 -18.77 -0.95 -8.37
C ALA A 13 -18.49 -1.85 -7.16
N TRP A 14 -18.45 -3.18 -7.35
CA TRP A 14 -18.11 -4.12 -6.29
C TRP A 14 -16.68 -3.89 -5.80
N PHE A 15 -15.70 -3.84 -6.69
CA PHE A 15 -14.31 -3.54 -6.34
C PHE A 15 -14.17 -2.20 -5.61
N ARG A 16 -14.91 -1.17 -6.05
CA ARG A 16 -14.90 0.15 -5.39
C ARG A 16 -15.40 0.05 -3.96
N GLY A 17 -16.46 -0.73 -3.70
CA GLY A 17 -16.98 -0.96 -2.35
C GLY A 17 -15.98 -1.67 -1.44
N VAL A 18 -15.36 -2.74 -1.93
CA VAL A 18 -14.35 -3.53 -1.20
C VAL A 18 -13.17 -2.66 -0.78
N PHE A 19 -12.59 -1.88 -1.71
CA PHE A 19 -11.46 -1.01 -1.39
C PHE A 19 -11.85 0.22 -0.57
N ALA A 20 -13.10 0.69 -0.65
CA ALA A 20 -13.59 1.79 0.19
C ALA A 20 -13.70 1.35 1.66
N GLU A 21 -14.16 0.12 1.91
CA GLU A 21 -14.17 -0.47 3.25
C GLU A 21 -12.75 -0.69 3.79
N ALA A 22 -11.83 -1.17 2.95
CA ALA A 22 -10.43 -1.29 3.33
C ALA A 22 -9.81 0.07 3.69
N ASN A 23 -10.07 1.11 2.90
CA ASN A 23 -9.65 2.48 3.19
C ASN A 23 -10.19 2.97 4.55
N ARG A 24 -11.49 2.77 4.80
CA ARG A 24 -12.16 3.11 6.06
C ARG A 24 -11.50 2.40 7.25
N SER A 25 -11.28 1.08 7.15
CA SER A 25 -10.70 0.25 8.20
C SER A 25 -9.27 0.67 8.56
N VAL A 26 -8.43 0.94 7.56
CA VAL A 26 -7.04 1.39 7.78
C VAL A 26 -7.00 2.78 8.39
N CYS A 27 -7.84 3.70 7.94
CA CYS A 27 -7.97 5.02 8.56
C CYS A 27 -8.41 4.93 10.01
N GLU A 28 -9.39 4.07 10.31
CA GLU A 28 -9.84 3.80 11.67
C GLU A 28 -8.71 3.24 12.54
N ARG A 29 -7.87 2.35 12.01
CA ARG A 29 -6.67 1.84 12.71
C ARG A 29 -5.70 2.98 13.02
N LEU A 30 -5.36 3.83 12.05
CA LEU A 30 -4.41 4.92 12.23
C LEU A 30 -4.90 5.95 13.27
N VAL A 31 -6.17 6.34 13.25
CA VAL A 31 -6.66 7.36 14.20
C VAL A 31 -6.76 6.84 15.64
N ASN A 32 -6.92 5.53 15.83
CA ASN A 32 -6.92 4.91 17.15
C ASN A 32 -5.52 4.52 17.63
N VAL A 33 -4.56 4.35 16.71
CA VAL A 33 -3.16 4.05 17.01
C VAL A 33 -2.23 4.93 16.17
N PRO A 34 -2.09 6.25 16.47
CA PRO A 34 -1.35 7.17 15.61
C PRO A 34 0.12 6.84 15.44
N ASN A 35 0.75 6.21 16.43
CA ASN A 35 2.15 5.78 16.38
C ASN A 35 2.34 4.40 15.71
N VAL A 36 1.29 3.79 15.16
CA VAL A 36 1.32 2.43 14.57
C VAL A 36 2.38 2.28 13.47
N ARG A 37 3.05 1.13 13.44
CA ARG A 37 4.00 0.83 12.37
C ARG A 37 3.34 0.81 10.99
N GLU A 38 4.07 1.26 9.98
CA GLU A 38 3.65 1.23 8.57
C GLU A 38 3.27 -0.19 8.12
N THR A 39 4.11 -1.17 8.45
CA THR A 39 3.86 -2.59 8.15
C THR A 39 2.56 -3.11 8.78
N SER A 40 2.16 -2.58 9.93
CA SER A 40 0.88 -2.94 10.58
C SER A 40 -0.34 -2.27 9.91
N LEU A 41 -0.14 -1.18 9.16
CA LEU A 41 -1.16 -0.60 8.29
C LEU A 41 -1.31 -1.43 7.00
N ASP A 42 -0.21 -1.90 6.42
CA ASP A 42 -0.23 -2.81 5.27
C ASP A 42 -0.94 -4.12 5.60
N ASP A 43 -0.59 -4.74 6.73
CA ASP A 43 -1.26 -5.93 7.22
C ASP A 43 -2.76 -5.67 7.43
N GLY A 44 -3.11 -4.50 7.98
CA GLY A 44 -4.51 -4.09 8.19
C GLY A 44 -5.29 -3.85 6.91
N PHE A 45 -4.63 -3.29 5.89
CA PHE A 45 -5.21 -3.10 4.57
C PHE A 45 -5.54 -4.44 3.93
N VAL A 46 -4.60 -5.39 3.96
CA VAL A 46 -4.80 -6.74 3.39
C VAL A 46 -5.85 -7.52 4.18
N GLU A 47 -5.81 -7.43 5.52
CA GLU A 47 -6.79 -8.07 6.41
C GLU A 47 -8.22 -7.59 6.13
N ALA A 48 -8.40 -6.29 5.87
CA ALA A 48 -9.71 -5.71 5.58
C ALA A 48 -10.36 -6.25 4.28
N LEU A 49 -9.58 -6.89 3.41
CA LEU A 49 -10.06 -7.49 2.17
C LEU A 49 -10.46 -8.97 2.33
N ILE A 50 -10.05 -9.62 3.42
CA ILE A 50 -10.33 -11.04 3.69
C ILE A 50 -11.84 -11.37 3.64
N PRO A 51 -12.75 -10.55 4.21
CA PRO A 51 -14.19 -10.82 4.17
C PRO A 51 -14.77 -10.97 2.75
N ASP A 52 -14.13 -10.35 1.76
CA ASP A 52 -14.57 -10.33 0.35
C ASP A 52 -13.81 -11.34 -0.53
N THR A 53 -13.12 -12.32 0.08
CA THR A 53 -12.35 -13.34 -0.66
C THR A 53 -13.19 -14.43 -1.29
N ALA A 54 -14.42 -14.65 -0.82
CA ALA A 54 -15.31 -15.65 -1.39
C ALA A 54 -15.77 -15.24 -2.81
N PRO A 55 -15.79 -16.17 -3.79
CA PRO A 55 -16.27 -15.86 -5.13
C PRO A 55 -17.72 -15.33 -5.11
N ARG A 56 -17.97 -14.27 -5.88
CA ARG A 56 -19.29 -13.61 -5.95
C ARG A 56 -19.77 -13.50 -7.40
N LEU A 57 -20.98 -14.00 -7.65
CA LEU A 57 -21.70 -13.77 -8.90
C LEU A 57 -22.38 -12.39 -8.85
N LEU A 58 -22.16 -11.58 -9.89
CA LEU A 58 -22.69 -10.23 -10.03
C LEU A 58 -23.84 -10.17 -11.08
N PRO A 59 -24.67 -9.12 -11.07
CA PRO A 59 -25.80 -8.96 -12.01
C PRO A 59 -25.46 -9.10 -13.50
N SER A 60 -24.26 -8.70 -13.92
CA SER A 60 -23.76 -8.88 -15.28
C SER A 60 -23.47 -10.34 -15.67
N GLY A 61 -23.59 -11.26 -14.71
CA GLY A 61 -23.17 -12.66 -14.86
C GLY A 61 -21.67 -12.86 -14.63
N ALA A 62 -20.92 -11.79 -14.38
CA ALA A 62 -19.50 -11.89 -14.03
C ALA A 62 -19.31 -12.53 -12.64
N ILE A 63 -18.26 -13.34 -12.51
CA ILE A 63 -17.83 -13.89 -11.22
C ILE A 63 -16.54 -13.19 -10.82
N VAL A 64 -16.51 -12.65 -9.60
CA VAL A 64 -15.34 -11.96 -9.05
C VAL A 64 -14.82 -12.69 -7.82
N GLN A 65 -13.51 -12.70 -7.64
CA GLN A 65 -12.83 -13.23 -6.46
C GLN A 65 -11.60 -12.37 -6.19
N VAL A 66 -11.30 -12.12 -4.92
CA VAL A 66 -10.07 -11.46 -4.48
C VAL A 66 -9.33 -12.39 -3.54
N ASP A 67 -8.12 -12.81 -3.87
CA ASP A 67 -7.28 -13.59 -2.98
C ASP A 67 -6.24 -12.70 -2.31
N THR A 68 -6.12 -12.82 -0.98
CA THR A 68 -5.13 -12.09 -0.19
C THR A 68 -3.98 -13.02 0.20
N HIS A 69 -2.75 -12.62 -0.08
CA HIS A 69 -1.55 -13.34 0.32
C HIS A 69 -0.66 -12.43 1.15
N ASN A 70 -0.53 -12.73 2.45
CA ASN A 70 0.42 -12.08 3.33
C ASN A 70 1.60 -13.03 3.57
N ILE A 71 2.79 -12.61 3.13
CA ILE A 71 4.01 -13.43 3.24
C ILE A 71 4.72 -13.18 4.58
N GLY A 72 4.35 -12.11 5.30
CA GLY A 72 5.02 -11.66 6.51
C GLY A 72 6.38 -11.03 6.19
N GLY A 73 6.70 -9.92 6.86
CA GLY A 73 7.87 -9.06 6.60
C GLY A 73 9.24 -9.68 6.93
N LEU A 74 9.63 -10.80 6.30
CA LEU A 74 11.00 -11.34 6.33
C LEU A 74 12.02 -10.45 5.60
N ARG A 75 11.61 -9.23 5.19
CA ARG A 75 12.41 -8.16 4.57
C ARG A 75 13.71 -7.78 5.28
N ARG A 76 13.97 -8.29 6.48
CA ARG A 76 15.07 -7.80 7.35
C ARG A 76 16.31 -8.66 7.43
N LEU A 77 16.29 -9.90 6.93
CA LEU A 77 17.44 -10.82 7.08
C LEU A 77 18.55 -10.63 6.03
N GLY A 78 18.49 -9.54 5.24
CA GLY A 78 19.42 -9.31 4.13
C GLY A 78 19.17 -10.28 2.96
N ALA A 79 19.79 -9.98 1.82
CA ALA A 79 19.75 -10.86 0.67
C ALA A 79 20.28 -12.25 1.09
N PRO A 80 19.57 -13.36 0.76
CA PRO A 80 20.14 -14.68 0.95
C PRO A 80 21.50 -14.76 0.24
N HIS A 81 22.50 -15.35 0.87
CA HIS A 81 23.87 -15.48 0.37
C HIS A 81 24.00 -16.19 -1.00
N TRP A 82 22.91 -16.78 -1.51
CA TRP A 82 22.83 -17.44 -2.81
C TRP A 82 22.19 -16.57 -3.92
N ASP A 83 21.84 -15.31 -3.65
CA ASP A 83 21.14 -14.40 -4.58
C ASP A 83 22.11 -13.72 -5.59
N LEU A 84 22.80 -14.53 -6.39
CA LEU A 84 23.53 -14.09 -7.57
C LEU A 84 22.62 -14.28 -8.80
N PRO A 85 22.36 -13.22 -9.59
CA PRO A 85 23.18 -12.02 -9.76
C PRO A 85 22.69 -10.75 -9.03
N PHE A 86 21.57 -10.79 -8.31
CA PHE A 86 20.88 -9.59 -7.81
C PHE A 86 21.23 -9.26 -6.35
N ARG A 87 22.48 -8.85 -6.09
CA ARG A 87 22.88 -8.30 -4.79
C ARG A 87 22.24 -6.92 -4.55
N GLY A 88 21.06 -6.86 -3.94
CA GLY A 88 20.45 -5.61 -3.47
C GLY A 88 19.42 -5.84 -2.37
N ARG A 89 19.29 -4.91 -1.41
CA ARG A 89 18.08 -4.80 -0.59
C ARG A 89 17.05 -4.07 -1.47
N TRP A 90 16.06 -4.78 -1.98
CA TRP A 90 15.06 -4.19 -2.88
C TRP A 90 13.82 -3.79 -2.08
N GLU A 91 13.59 -2.48 -1.97
CA GLU A 91 12.46 -1.84 -1.27
C GLU A 91 11.65 -1.02 -2.28
N THR A 92 11.15 -1.69 -3.33
CA THR A 92 10.56 -1.03 -4.49
C THR A 92 9.03 -0.92 -4.41
N ALA A 93 8.38 -1.87 -3.75
CA ALA A 93 6.94 -1.86 -3.49
C ALA A 93 6.62 -2.72 -2.27
N ASP A 94 5.59 -2.35 -1.51
CA ASP A 94 5.11 -3.04 -0.31
C ASP A 94 3.99 -4.03 -0.63
N ILE A 95 3.09 -3.66 -1.55
CA ILE A 95 1.91 -4.44 -1.89
C ILE A 95 1.79 -4.61 -3.42
N ALA A 96 1.56 -5.84 -3.87
CA ALA A 96 1.16 -6.12 -5.25
C ALA A 96 -0.36 -6.23 -5.40
N VAL A 97 -0.91 -5.70 -6.49
CA VAL A 97 -2.30 -5.91 -6.91
C VAL A 97 -2.30 -6.48 -8.32
N LEU A 98 -2.57 -7.77 -8.43
CA LEU A 98 -2.70 -8.51 -9.68
C LEU A 98 -4.15 -8.52 -10.11
N VAL A 99 -4.41 -8.35 -11.39
CA VAL A 99 -5.75 -8.51 -11.97
C VAL A 99 -5.66 -9.51 -13.10
N PHE A 100 -6.47 -10.55 -13.02
CA PHE A 100 -6.62 -11.61 -13.99
C PHE A 100 -8.04 -11.59 -14.54
N VAL A 101 -8.18 -11.54 -15.86
CA VAL A 101 -9.47 -11.55 -16.53
C VAL A 101 -9.59 -12.82 -17.35
N TYR A 102 -10.65 -13.56 -17.08
CA TYR A 102 -10.98 -14.82 -17.71
C TYR A 102 -12.22 -14.67 -18.59
N ARG A 103 -12.23 -15.44 -19.66
CA ARG A 103 -13.45 -15.76 -20.42
C ARG A 103 -13.55 -17.28 -20.44
N ARG A 104 -14.60 -17.82 -19.79
CA ARG A 104 -14.68 -19.25 -19.43
C ARG A 104 -13.45 -19.67 -18.62
N GLU A 105 -12.73 -20.69 -19.09
CA GLU A 105 -11.53 -21.25 -18.46
C GLU A 105 -10.23 -20.61 -18.98
N THR A 106 -10.34 -19.65 -19.92
CA THR A 106 -9.18 -19.05 -20.58
C THR A 106 -8.84 -17.70 -19.95
N LEU A 107 -7.60 -17.55 -19.50
CA LEU A 107 -7.04 -16.26 -19.12
C LEU A 107 -6.82 -15.41 -20.38
N ILE A 108 -7.55 -14.31 -20.50
CA ILE A 108 -7.49 -13.42 -21.67
C ILE A 108 -6.70 -12.14 -21.40
N ALA A 109 -6.54 -11.74 -20.13
CA ALA A 109 -5.71 -10.59 -19.79
C ALA A 109 -5.16 -10.71 -18.36
N LYS A 110 -3.94 -10.23 -18.15
CA LYS A 110 -3.35 -10.09 -16.82
C LYS A 110 -2.56 -8.78 -16.70
N LYS A 111 -2.57 -8.21 -15.51
CA LYS A 111 -1.84 -6.98 -15.21
C LYS A 111 -1.46 -6.88 -13.74
N ILE A 112 -0.55 -5.96 -13.45
CA ILE A 112 -0.06 -5.69 -12.10
C ILE A 112 -0.02 -4.19 -11.83
N GLY A 113 -0.45 -3.81 -10.64
CA GLY A 113 -0.13 -2.54 -9.98
C GLY A 113 0.65 -2.83 -8.71
N LEU A 114 1.61 -1.98 -8.40
CA LEU A 114 2.46 -2.08 -7.23
C LEU A 114 2.29 -0.83 -6.39
N LEU A 115 2.13 -1.00 -5.08
CA LEU A 115 1.97 0.08 -4.12
C LEU A 115 3.18 0.09 -3.19
N GLN A 116 3.91 1.20 -3.19
CA GLN A 116 4.86 1.54 -2.14
C GLN A 116 4.13 2.35 -1.08
N SER A 117 3.82 1.72 0.03
CA SER A 117 3.07 2.29 1.13
C SER A 117 3.94 3.21 1.97
N LYS A 118 3.40 4.35 2.42
CA LYS A 118 4.05 5.27 3.34
C LYS A 118 3.01 5.89 4.29
N ARG A 119 3.33 6.05 5.58
CA ARG A 119 2.44 6.73 6.55
C ARG A 119 2.78 8.20 6.79
N LEU A 120 1.74 9.00 7.05
CA LEU A 120 1.91 10.37 7.55
C LEU A 120 2.35 10.36 9.01
N TYR A 121 3.34 11.18 9.34
CA TYR A 121 3.90 11.29 10.69
C TYR A 121 3.11 12.34 11.48
N PRO A 122 2.72 12.10 12.74
CA PRO A 122 2.17 13.14 13.60
C PRO A 122 3.23 14.24 13.82
N ASP A 123 2.78 15.45 14.15
CA ASP A 123 3.61 16.64 14.41
C ASP A 123 4.75 16.40 15.42
N ASN A 124 4.48 15.59 16.42
CA ASN A 124 5.44 15.21 17.46
C ASN A 124 6.47 14.15 17.01
N ASN A 125 6.35 13.62 15.78
CA ASN A 125 7.15 12.55 15.21
C ASN A 125 7.26 11.28 16.07
N ASP A 126 6.31 11.06 16.97
CA ASP A 126 6.31 9.91 17.88
C ASP A 126 5.68 8.71 17.18
N ILE A 127 6.55 7.84 16.65
CA ILE A 127 6.19 6.71 15.81
C ILE A 127 6.96 5.49 16.27
N GLU A 128 6.28 4.35 16.30
CA GLU A 128 6.96 3.07 16.45
C GLU A 128 7.65 2.77 15.13
N ASP A 129 8.97 2.84 15.12
CA ASP A 129 9.77 2.40 14.00
C ASP A 129 10.15 0.93 14.13
N ASP A 130 10.44 0.35 12.97
CA ASP A 130 10.85 -1.03 12.84
C ASP A 130 12.33 -1.20 13.23
N ASP A 131 12.61 -1.21 14.53
CA ASP A 131 13.98 -1.37 15.01
C ASP A 131 14.50 -2.82 14.82
N GLU A 132 15.75 -2.95 14.39
CA GLU A 132 16.40 -4.23 14.08
C GLU A 132 16.59 -5.09 15.33
N ALA A 133 16.83 -4.47 16.49
CA ALA A 133 17.06 -5.18 17.73
C ALA A 133 15.78 -5.84 18.24
N SER A 134 14.65 -5.14 18.27
CA SER A 134 13.31 -5.62 18.61
C SER A 134 12.84 -6.69 17.64
N PHE A 135 13.12 -6.54 16.34
CA PHE A 135 12.88 -7.61 15.38
C PHE A 135 13.67 -8.88 15.73
N LEU A 136 14.96 -8.75 16.07
CA LEU A 136 15.81 -9.87 16.48
C LEU A 136 15.40 -10.47 17.83
N PHE A 137 14.95 -9.65 18.78
CA PHE A 137 14.40 -10.14 20.05
C PHE A 137 13.07 -10.86 19.85
N GLY A 138 12.31 -10.52 18.80
CA GLY A 138 11.03 -11.12 18.49
C GLY A 138 10.07 -11.01 19.69
N MET A 139 9.37 -12.10 20.01
CA MET A 139 8.46 -12.13 21.15
C MET A 139 9.15 -11.88 22.51
N ASN A 140 10.49 -12.00 22.61
CA ASN A 140 11.19 -11.77 23.87
C ASN A 140 11.15 -10.30 24.32
N ALA A 141 10.93 -9.36 23.39
CA ALA A 141 10.73 -7.95 23.72
C ALA A 141 9.52 -7.76 24.65
N PHE A 142 8.48 -8.59 24.54
CA PHE A 142 7.32 -8.54 25.44
C PHE A 142 7.61 -9.03 26.87
N ILE A 143 8.63 -9.88 27.04
CA ILE A 143 9.00 -10.47 28.33
C ILE A 143 9.95 -9.53 29.09
N ARG A 144 10.81 -8.81 28.36
CA ARG A 144 11.76 -7.83 28.92
C ARG A 144 11.16 -6.43 28.98
N ARG A 145 10.15 -6.26 29.84
CA ARG A 145 9.64 -4.93 30.18
C ARG A 145 10.52 -4.32 31.27
N ASP A 146 11.41 -3.41 30.89
CA ASP A 146 12.16 -2.62 31.87
C ASP A 146 11.16 -1.81 32.71
N GLY A 147 11.31 -1.87 34.04
CA GLY A 147 10.29 -1.54 35.05
C GLY A 147 9.77 -0.09 35.10
N SER A 148 10.10 0.74 34.13
CA SER A 148 9.54 2.08 33.97
C SER A 148 8.73 2.14 32.67
N GLN A 149 7.47 1.68 32.71
CA GLN A 149 6.46 2.28 31.83
C GLN A 149 6.28 3.72 32.30
N ALA A 150 7.01 4.65 31.69
CA ALA A 150 6.87 6.06 32.02
C ALA A 150 5.41 6.45 31.77
N ILE A 151 4.75 7.05 32.76
CA ILE A 151 3.39 7.60 32.63
C ILE A 151 3.28 8.52 31.39
N GLY A 152 4.37 9.18 30.99
CA GLY A 152 4.46 9.95 29.74
C GLY A 152 4.28 9.15 28.45
N ALA A 153 4.53 7.83 28.43
CA ALA A 153 4.19 6.97 27.29
C ALA A 153 2.68 6.73 27.16
N LEU A 154 1.93 6.85 28.27
CA LEU A 154 0.48 6.66 28.33
C LEU A 154 -0.31 7.95 28.09
N HIS A 155 0.35 9.11 28.22
CA HIS A 155 -0.23 10.44 28.01
C HIS A 155 0.48 11.16 26.87
N ARG A 156 -0.02 10.93 25.65
CA ARG A 156 0.53 11.48 24.40
C ARG A 156 -0.56 12.19 23.62
N ASN A 157 -0.22 13.30 23.01
CA ASN A 157 -1.08 13.98 22.05
C ASN A 157 -0.45 13.85 20.68
N PHE A 158 -1.22 13.40 19.71
CA PHE A 158 -0.83 13.31 18.32
C PHE A 158 -1.67 14.29 17.52
N THR A 159 -1.03 15.18 16.76
CA THR A 159 -1.73 16.08 15.84
C THR A 159 -1.25 15.83 14.42
N PHE A 160 -2.20 15.89 13.51
CA PHE A 160 -1.99 15.82 12.07
C PHE A 160 -2.56 17.07 11.43
N ASP A 161 -1.74 17.80 10.70
CA ASP A 161 -2.14 18.94 9.88
C ASP A 161 -1.38 18.95 8.56
N ASN A 162 -1.53 20.03 7.78
CA ASN A 162 -0.91 20.12 6.46
C ASN A 162 0.62 20.26 6.50
N THR A 163 1.22 20.49 7.68
CA THR A 163 2.66 20.57 7.89
C THR A 163 3.31 19.23 8.23
N CYS A 164 2.50 18.22 8.56
CA CYS A 164 2.97 16.86 8.78
C CYS A 164 3.66 16.27 7.55
N ILE A 165 4.64 15.41 7.80
CA ILE A 165 5.54 14.85 6.78
C ILE A 165 5.33 13.36 6.56
N TYR A 166 5.68 12.87 5.37
CA TYR A 166 5.90 11.44 5.13
C TYR A 166 7.34 11.11 5.50
N GLY A 167 7.60 10.87 6.78
CA GLY A 167 8.96 10.78 7.33
C GLY A 167 9.76 9.54 6.92
N ALA A 168 9.16 8.59 6.20
CA ALA A 168 9.85 7.46 5.58
C ALA A 168 10.17 7.70 4.08
N ILE A 169 9.82 8.88 3.55
CA ILE A 169 10.18 9.32 2.20
C ILE A 169 11.17 10.46 2.33
N HIS A 170 12.31 10.36 1.63
CA HIS A 170 13.35 11.37 1.65
C HIS A 170 13.89 11.66 0.26
N ALA A 171 14.18 12.93 -0.01
CA ALA A 171 14.92 13.32 -1.20
C ALA A 171 16.34 12.71 -1.18
N GLY A 172 16.78 12.21 -2.33
CA GLY A 172 18.07 11.51 -2.47
C GLY A 172 18.07 10.04 -2.05
N SER A 173 16.93 9.48 -1.60
CA SER A 173 16.84 8.05 -1.26
C SER A 173 17.09 7.14 -2.46
N ASN A 174 17.86 6.06 -2.25
CA ASN A 174 18.08 5.01 -3.26
C ASN A 174 16.76 4.34 -3.72
N GLN A 175 15.71 4.41 -2.90
CA GLN A 175 14.37 3.92 -3.26
C GLN A 175 13.81 4.64 -4.49
N ILE A 176 14.06 5.94 -4.63
CA ILE A 176 13.61 6.74 -5.79
C ILE A 176 14.21 6.16 -7.07
N SER A 177 15.54 6.07 -7.12
CA SER A 177 16.26 5.52 -8.28
C SER A 177 15.87 4.07 -8.59
N ALA A 178 15.57 3.26 -7.56
CA ALA A 178 15.12 1.89 -7.75
C ALA A 178 13.72 1.82 -8.38
N ILE A 179 12.79 2.67 -7.93
CA ILE A 179 11.43 2.78 -8.48
C ILE A 179 11.49 3.30 -9.92
N ASP A 180 12.27 4.34 -10.19
CA ASP A 180 12.42 4.92 -11.54
C ASP A 180 12.99 3.89 -12.53
N LYS A 181 14.03 3.18 -12.11
CA LYS A 181 14.62 2.11 -12.91
C LYS A 181 13.60 1.02 -13.20
N PHE A 182 12.84 0.60 -12.19
CA PHE A 182 11.82 -0.43 -12.38
C PHE A 182 10.72 0.02 -13.34
N ASN A 183 10.14 1.21 -13.13
CA ASN A 183 9.10 1.74 -14.01
C ASN A 183 9.60 1.95 -15.45
N THR A 184 10.89 2.26 -15.63
CA THR A 184 11.52 2.35 -16.96
C THR A 184 11.66 0.98 -17.62
N ASP A 185 12.15 -0.02 -16.89
CA ASP A 185 12.45 -1.35 -17.43
C ASP A 185 11.18 -2.21 -17.64
N PHE A 186 10.22 -2.11 -16.72
CA PHE A 186 9.00 -2.92 -16.71
C PHE A 186 7.79 -2.19 -17.29
N GLY A 187 7.76 -0.86 -17.17
CA GLY A 187 6.59 -0.02 -17.46
C GLY A 187 5.98 0.52 -16.17
N LYS A 188 5.10 1.52 -16.31
CA LYS A 188 4.52 2.26 -15.16
C LYS A 188 3.62 1.35 -14.33
N ALA A 189 4.19 0.78 -13.28
CA ALA A 189 3.49 -0.16 -12.40
C ALA A 189 3.52 0.26 -10.93
N ILE A 190 4.51 1.06 -10.51
CA ILE A 190 4.66 1.46 -9.10
C ILE A 190 4.00 2.80 -8.83
N TYR A 191 3.21 2.83 -7.76
CA TYR A 191 2.49 3.97 -7.20
C TYR A 191 2.80 4.06 -5.70
N TYR A 192 2.63 5.24 -5.10
CA TYR A 192 2.70 5.39 -3.65
C TYR A 192 1.31 5.27 -3.03
N LEU A 193 1.15 4.42 -2.01
CA LEU A 193 -0.02 4.39 -1.14
C LEU A 193 0.28 5.19 0.13
N LEU A 194 -0.33 6.36 0.29
CA LEU A 194 -0.12 7.23 1.43
C LEU A 194 -1.24 7.07 2.45
N TYR A 195 -0.90 6.56 3.63
CA TYR A 195 -1.83 6.43 4.75
C TYR A 195 -1.96 7.77 5.49
N ASN A 196 -3.20 8.27 5.57
CA ASN A 196 -3.54 9.52 6.22
C ASN A 196 -4.71 9.32 7.20
N PRO A 197 -4.87 10.20 8.20
CA PRO A 197 -6.08 10.22 9.01
C PRO A 197 -7.32 10.46 8.15
N HIS A 198 -8.49 10.20 8.72
CA HIS A 198 -9.76 10.36 8.00
C HIS A 198 -10.04 11.81 7.58
N GLN A 199 -9.46 12.80 8.25
CA GLN A 199 -9.56 14.22 7.93
C GLN A 199 -8.32 14.99 8.40
N LEU A 200 -8.15 16.22 7.92
CA LEU A 200 -7.13 17.16 8.39
C LEU A 200 -7.74 18.56 8.60
N PRO A 201 -7.38 19.28 9.67
CA PRO A 201 -6.55 18.82 10.78
C PRO A 201 -7.25 17.74 11.63
N PHE A 202 -6.48 16.90 12.30
CA PHE A 202 -6.96 15.86 13.21
C PHE A 202 -6.03 15.73 14.41
N SER A 203 -6.58 15.61 15.62
CA SER A 203 -5.80 15.37 16.82
C SER A 203 -6.44 14.29 17.67
N VAL A 204 -5.61 13.53 18.38
CA VAL A 204 -6.05 12.53 19.35
C VAL A 204 -5.13 12.52 20.55
N ALA A 205 -5.74 12.43 21.73
CA ALA A 205 -5.05 12.41 23.01
C ALA A 205 -5.22 11.04 23.67
N TYR A 206 -4.12 10.53 24.21
CA TYR A 206 -4.11 9.32 25.02
C TYR A 206 -4.18 9.66 26.52
N PRO A 207 -4.83 8.81 27.33
CA PRO A 207 -5.54 7.59 26.93
C PRO A 207 -6.87 7.86 26.21
N LEU A 208 -7.25 6.98 25.27
CA LEU A 208 -8.54 7.06 24.58
C LEU A 208 -9.68 6.77 25.56
N GLN A 209 -10.71 7.63 25.55
CA GLN A 209 -11.95 7.38 26.30
C GLN A 209 -12.86 6.36 25.59
N CYS A 210 -12.91 6.45 24.26
CA CYS A 210 -13.63 5.54 23.40
C CYS A 210 -12.85 5.32 22.10
N ARG A 211 -13.12 4.19 21.45
CA ARG A 211 -12.59 3.91 20.12
C ARG A 211 -13.27 4.85 19.11
N THR A 212 -12.47 5.55 18.33
CA THR A 212 -12.97 6.37 17.22
C THR A 212 -13.46 5.44 16.11
N GLN A 213 -14.69 5.63 15.65
CA GLN A 213 -15.25 4.92 14.50
C GLN A 213 -15.28 5.86 13.30
N ILE A 214 -14.89 5.35 12.13
CA ILE A 214 -14.89 6.09 10.88
C ILE A 214 -15.95 5.50 9.97
N ASP A 215 -16.87 6.34 9.49
CA ASP A 215 -17.86 5.95 8.48
C ASP A 215 -17.29 6.16 7.09
N GLN A 216 -17.05 7.43 6.70
CA GLN A 216 -16.42 7.76 5.42
C GLN A 216 -15.21 8.67 5.61
N PRO A 217 -13.98 8.21 5.26
CA PRO A 217 -12.81 9.07 5.27
C PRO A 217 -12.94 10.19 4.23
N VAL A 218 -12.74 11.45 4.66
CA VAL A 218 -12.67 12.63 3.77
C VAL A 218 -11.30 12.68 3.07
N VAL A 219 -10.23 12.59 3.87
CA VAL A 219 -8.84 12.50 3.39
C VAL A 219 -8.52 11.03 3.12
N GLY A 220 -8.25 10.26 4.17
CA GLY A 220 -7.98 8.82 4.10
C GLY A 220 -6.82 8.40 3.21
N CYS A 221 -6.79 7.12 2.84
CA CYS A 221 -5.71 6.56 2.01
C CYS A 221 -5.73 7.16 0.60
N ARG A 222 -4.57 7.63 0.14
CA ARG A 222 -4.39 8.23 -1.19
C ARG A 222 -3.34 7.50 -2.00
N VAL A 223 -3.58 7.31 -3.28
CA VAL A 223 -2.62 6.67 -4.19
C VAL A 223 -2.11 7.70 -5.18
N PHE A 224 -0.79 7.83 -5.30
CA PHE A 224 -0.10 8.75 -6.21
C PHE A 224 0.79 8.02 -7.22
N ASP A 225 0.89 8.57 -8.43
CA ASP A 225 1.88 8.12 -9.40
C ASP A 225 3.29 8.49 -8.93
N ALA A 226 4.22 7.54 -9.03
CA ALA A 226 5.56 7.68 -8.48
C ALA A 226 6.29 8.92 -9.03
N ASP A 227 6.13 9.20 -10.34
CA ASP A 227 6.79 10.34 -10.98
C ASP A 227 6.37 11.66 -10.33
N GLN A 228 5.13 11.78 -9.84
CA GLN A 228 4.65 13.02 -9.22
C GLN A 228 5.21 13.19 -7.80
N VAL A 229 5.28 12.10 -7.03
CA VAL A 229 5.92 12.10 -5.72
C VAL A 229 7.40 12.44 -5.86
N HIS A 230 8.10 11.84 -6.83
CA HIS A 230 9.52 12.11 -7.06
C HIS A 230 9.79 13.54 -7.54
N ARG A 231 8.89 14.14 -8.34
CA ARG A 231 8.98 15.58 -8.66
C ARG A 231 8.87 16.45 -7.42
N ALA A 232 8.00 16.11 -6.47
CA ALA A 232 7.89 16.81 -5.20
C ALA A 232 9.21 16.74 -4.41
N LEU A 233 9.85 15.57 -4.40
CA LEU A 233 11.14 15.34 -3.73
C LEU A 233 12.31 16.05 -4.40
N ALA A 234 12.28 16.22 -5.73
CA ALA A 234 13.34 16.90 -6.47
C ALA A 234 13.48 18.39 -6.09
N GLY A 235 12.43 18.99 -5.51
CA GLY A 235 12.45 20.37 -5.00
C GLY A 235 12.99 20.51 -3.57
N LEU A 236 13.33 19.41 -2.90
CA LEU A 236 13.80 19.38 -1.51
C LEU A 236 15.31 19.18 -1.41
N GLY A 237 15.89 19.55 -0.27
CA GLY A 237 17.27 19.23 0.08
C GLY A 237 17.44 17.73 0.38
N GLU A 238 18.66 17.22 0.17
CA GLU A 238 18.98 15.80 0.46
C GLU A 238 18.62 15.42 1.90
N GLY A 239 17.91 14.30 2.07
CA GLY A 239 17.45 13.81 3.37
C GLY A 239 16.15 14.44 3.87
N GLU A 240 15.68 15.53 3.27
CA GLU A 240 14.41 16.16 3.67
C GLU A 240 13.21 15.31 3.25
N SER A 241 12.18 15.32 4.10
CA SER A 241 10.91 14.64 3.86
C SER A 241 9.84 15.61 3.36
N PRO A 242 8.95 15.17 2.44
CA PRO A 242 7.89 16.02 1.93
C PRO A 242 6.74 16.15 2.94
N THR A 243 6.16 17.33 3.04
CA THR A 243 4.89 17.53 3.75
C THR A 243 3.73 16.99 2.93
N ILE A 244 2.60 16.70 3.58
CA ILE A 244 1.37 16.35 2.87
C ILE A 244 0.89 17.47 1.93
N ASP A 245 1.05 18.74 2.31
CA ASP A 245 0.70 19.88 1.45
C ASP A 245 1.52 19.88 0.15
N LEU A 246 2.84 19.63 0.26
CA LEU A 246 3.72 19.56 -0.90
C LEU A 246 3.32 18.41 -1.82
N ILE A 247 3.10 17.21 -1.28
CA ILE A 247 2.66 16.05 -2.08
C ILE A 247 1.30 16.33 -2.75
N ASN A 248 0.35 16.91 -2.04
CA ASN A 248 -0.97 17.23 -2.61
C ASN A 248 -0.88 18.25 -3.73
N ARG A 249 0.02 19.24 -3.62
CA ARG A 249 0.23 20.27 -4.64
C ARG A 249 0.90 19.71 -5.89
N GLU A 250 2.05 19.06 -5.73
CA GLU A 250 2.85 18.56 -6.85
C GLU A 250 2.26 17.27 -7.48
N GLY A 251 1.53 16.50 -6.66
CA GLY A 251 0.87 15.24 -7.00
C GLY A 251 -0.62 15.36 -7.31
N ALA A 252 -1.14 16.58 -7.51
CA ALA A 252 -2.58 16.83 -7.65
C ALA A 252 -3.24 15.99 -8.76
N ALA A 253 -2.53 15.73 -9.86
CA ALA A 253 -3.04 14.98 -10.99
C ALA A 253 -3.21 13.47 -10.70
N SER A 254 -2.52 12.95 -9.67
CA SER A 254 -2.66 11.59 -9.19
C SER A 254 -3.10 11.53 -7.74
N ASN A 255 -3.86 12.49 -7.21
CA ASN A 255 -4.37 12.41 -5.83
C ASN A 255 -5.65 11.56 -5.76
N TRP A 256 -5.53 10.26 -6.04
CA TRP A 256 -6.68 9.37 -6.10
C TRP A 256 -7.01 8.79 -4.73
N ARG A 257 -8.29 8.61 -4.45
CA ARG A 257 -8.71 7.74 -3.34
C ARG A 257 -8.31 6.30 -3.68
N LEU A 258 -7.96 5.51 -2.67
CA LEU A 258 -7.55 4.11 -2.84
C LEU A 258 -8.56 3.31 -3.68
N GLU A 259 -9.85 3.43 -3.36
CA GLU A 259 -10.93 2.76 -4.09
C GLU A 259 -11.07 3.21 -5.55
N THR A 260 -10.77 4.48 -5.83
CA THR A 260 -10.77 5.00 -7.21
C THR A 260 -9.58 4.46 -7.98
N TRP A 261 -8.39 4.45 -7.39
CA TRP A 261 -7.22 3.88 -8.07
C TRP A 261 -7.43 2.38 -8.37
N ALA A 262 -7.94 1.61 -7.43
CA ALA A 262 -8.13 0.17 -7.61
C ALA A 262 -9.24 -0.15 -8.63
N ALA A 263 -10.43 0.44 -8.48
CA ALA A 263 -11.59 0.07 -9.29
C ALA A 263 -11.65 0.84 -10.61
N ASP A 264 -11.47 2.17 -10.56
CA ASP A 264 -11.69 3.03 -11.73
C ASP A 264 -10.47 3.09 -12.64
N LEU A 265 -9.25 2.96 -12.10
CA LEU A 265 -8.03 3.12 -12.87
C LEU A 265 -7.34 1.79 -13.17
N LEU A 266 -7.08 0.97 -12.13
CA LEU A 266 -6.34 -0.28 -12.29
C LEU A 266 -7.23 -1.30 -13.01
N LEU A 267 -8.46 -1.52 -12.55
CA LEU A 267 -9.36 -2.52 -13.15
C LEU A 267 -9.70 -2.22 -14.62
N THR A 268 -9.86 -0.94 -14.98
CA THR A 268 -10.22 -0.50 -16.34
C THR A 268 -9.00 -0.24 -17.24
N CYS A 269 -7.80 -0.51 -16.73
CA CYS A 269 -6.53 -0.38 -17.44
C CYS A 269 -6.12 1.03 -17.88
N GLN A 270 -6.45 2.02 -17.06
CA GLN A 270 -5.87 3.37 -17.15
C GLN A 270 -4.49 3.47 -16.46
N VAL A 271 -4.24 2.65 -15.44
CA VAL A 271 -2.96 2.60 -14.69
C VAL A 271 -2.48 1.16 -14.50
N GLY A 272 -1.22 0.95 -14.11
CA GLY A 272 -0.61 -0.37 -13.96
C GLY A 272 -0.15 -0.96 -15.30
N GLN A 273 0.59 -2.07 -15.23
CA GLN A 273 1.27 -2.65 -16.37
C GLN A 273 0.66 -4.00 -16.74
N GLN A 274 0.15 -4.11 -17.97
CA GLN A 274 -0.18 -5.41 -18.55
C GLN A 274 1.10 -6.22 -18.82
N PHE A 275 1.01 -7.53 -18.65
CA PHE A 275 2.13 -8.42 -18.92
C PHE A 275 1.62 -9.74 -19.52
N ASP A 276 2.49 -10.41 -20.26
CA ASP A 276 2.25 -11.73 -20.84
C ASP A 276 3.28 -12.73 -20.31
N ASP A 277 3.23 -13.95 -20.82
CA ASP A 277 4.11 -15.04 -20.38
C ASP A 277 5.60 -14.74 -20.63
N SER A 278 5.92 -13.83 -21.56
CA SER A 278 7.32 -13.41 -21.81
C SER A 278 7.89 -12.59 -20.64
N ARG A 279 7.02 -11.97 -19.84
CA ARG A 279 7.38 -11.16 -18.66
C ARG A 279 7.07 -11.85 -17.34
N ASP A 280 6.54 -13.08 -17.37
CA ASP A 280 6.27 -13.85 -16.16
C ASP A 280 7.52 -14.03 -15.30
N GLY A 281 8.71 -14.17 -15.90
CA GLY A 281 9.96 -14.24 -15.12
C GLY A 281 10.22 -12.98 -14.27
N GLN A 282 9.87 -11.80 -14.78
CA GLN A 282 10.02 -10.52 -14.04
C GLN A 282 8.95 -10.38 -12.95
N VAL A 283 7.71 -10.78 -13.24
CA VAL A 283 6.63 -10.77 -12.25
C VAL A 283 6.85 -11.83 -11.16
N ARG A 284 7.32 -13.02 -11.53
CA ARG A 284 7.76 -14.07 -10.61
C ARG A 284 8.87 -13.60 -9.70
N TYR A 285 9.87 -12.89 -10.25
CA TYR A 285 10.95 -12.32 -9.45
C TYR A 285 10.44 -11.39 -8.34
N LEU A 286 9.34 -10.67 -8.58
CA LEU A 286 8.73 -9.76 -7.60
C LEU A 286 7.89 -10.48 -6.54
N ILE A 287 7.21 -11.57 -6.91
CA ILE A 287 6.13 -12.18 -6.11
C ILE A 287 6.52 -13.53 -5.47
N GLU A 288 7.38 -14.34 -6.11
CA GLU A 288 7.65 -15.73 -5.67
C GLU A 288 8.60 -15.86 -4.47
N ARG A 289 9.12 -14.76 -3.93
CA ARG A 289 10.14 -14.82 -2.87
C ARG A 289 9.52 -14.51 -1.51
N ARG A 290 9.64 -15.44 -0.56
CA ARG A 290 9.40 -15.18 0.88
C ARG A 290 10.27 -14.06 1.45
N SER A 291 11.40 -13.78 0.79
CA SER A 291 12.31 -12.67 1.06
C SER A 291 12.27 -11.60 -0.06
N GLY A 292 11.20 -11.59 -0.84
CA GLY A 292 11.03 -10.69 -1.99
C GLY A 292 10.80 -9.24 -1.56
N PRO A 293 10.84 -8.32 -2.53
CA PRO A 293 10.66 -6.90 -2.23
C PRO A 293 9.27 -6.60 -1.68
N ILE A 294 8.26 -7.44 -1.92
CA ILE A 294 6.83 -7.18 -1.63
C ILE A 294 6.39 -7.97 -0.39
N GLY A 295 5.77 -7.27 0.58
CA GLY A 295 5.31 -7.86 1.84
C GLY A 295 3.94 -8.53 1.74
N ALA A 296 3.10 -8.07 0.82
CA ALA A 296 1.77 -8.63 0.59
C ALA A 296 1.33 -8.57 -0.88
N ALA A 297 0.43 -9.47 -1.29
CA ALA A 297 -0.14 -9.48 -2.63
C ALA A 297 -1.65 -9.70 -2.60
N LEU A 298 -2.35 -9.04 -3.51
CA LEU A 298 -3.77 -9.16 -3.78
C LEU A 298 -3.92 -9.69 -5.20
N ALA A 299 -4.73 -10.72 -5.40
CA ALA A 299 -5.04 -11.25 -6.72
C ALA A 299 -6.54 -11.17 -6.99
N ALA A 300 -6.93 -10.27 -7.89
CA ALA A 300 -8.29 -10.14 -8.39
C ALA A 300 -8.49 -11.05 -9.60
N SER A 301 -9.43 -11.99 -9.50
CA SER A 301 -9.87 -12.85 -10.59
C SER A 301 -11.27 -12.44 -11.04
N ILE A 302 -11.43 -12.13 -12.32
CA ILE A 302 -12.70 -11.72 -12.93
C ILE A 302 -13.01 -12.66 -14.07
N THR A 303 -14.06 -13.47 -13.95
CA THR A 303 -14.59 -14.29 -15.04
C THR A 303 -15.77 -13.57 -15.66
N LEU A 304 -15.62 -13.14 -16.91
CA LEU A 304 -16.68 -12.45 -17.65
C LEU A 304 -17.76 -13.44 -18.11
N ALA A 305 -19.02 -12.97 -18.14
CA ALA A 305 -20.13 -13.70 -18.73
C ALA A 305 -19.93 -13.93 -20.23
N GLU A 306 -20.62 -14.92 -20.79
CA GLU A 306 -20.65 -15.13 -22.24
C GLU A 306 -21.44 -13.99 -22.90
N GLU A 307 -20.97 -13.52 -24.07
CA GLU A 307 -21.79 -12.71 -24.99
C GLU A 307 -22.94 -13.55 -25.56
#